data_AF-A0A372DYL0-F1
#
_entry.id   AF-A0A372DYL0-F1
#
_cell.length_a   1.000
_cell.length_b   1.000
_cell.length_c   1.000
_cell.angle_alpha   90.00
_cell.angle_beta   90.00
_cell.angle_gamma   90.00
#
_symmetry.space_group_name_H-M   'P 1'
#
loop_
_entity.id
_entity.type
_entity.pdbx_description
1 polymer ?
#
loop_
_entity_poly.entity_id
_entity_poly.type
_entity_poly.pdbx_seq_one_letter_code
_entity_poly.pdbx_strand_id
1 'polypeptide(L)'
;MKKNYLYVETHTVQGKEIEVFRIPNDTNGNPRYVVHFKDLGVSLWDYDNINKLFGFKKYTAKWFGGGVVFQSFNIAETLEHALSEVNEAVNLKQK
;
A
#
# COMPACT_ATOMS: atom_id res chain seq x y z
N MET A 1 3.67 -6.33 24.95
CA MET A 1 2.86 -6.66 23.75
C MET A 1 3.77 -6.63 22.54
N LYS A 2 3.85 -7.69 21.72
CA LYS A 2 4.73 -7.72 20.54
C LYS A 2 4.08 -6.94 19.41
N LYS A 3 4.71 -5.87 18.94
CA LYS A 3 4.23 -5.12 17.76
C LYS A 3 4.46 -5.95 16.50
N ASN A 4 3.52 -5.89 15.56
CA ASN A 4 3.62 -6.57 14.26
C ASN A 4 4.36 -5.73 13.19
N TYR A 5 4.75 -4.51 13.54
CA TYR A 5 5.49 -3.55 12.73
C TYR A 5 6.70 -3.04 13.51
N LEU A 6 7.71 -2.56 12.79
CA LEU A 6 8.96 -2.02 13.32
C LEU A 6 8.80 -0.55 13.70
N TYR A 7 8.35 0.28 12.75
CA TYR A 7 8.07 1.69 12.94
C TYR A 7 7.01 2.15 11.94
N VAL A 8 6.51 3.37 12.14
CA VAL A 8 5.53 4.02 11.29
C VAL A 8 6.15 5.32 10.80
N GLU A 9 5.92 5.64 9.54
CA GLU A 9 6.35 6.89 8.92
C GLU A 9 5.22 7.43 8.05
N THR A 10 5.19 8.75 7.90
CA THR A 10 4.17 9.44 7.10
C THR A 10 4.87 10.09 5.92
N HIS A 11 4.32 9.88 4.72
CA HIS A 11 4.82 10.45 3.48
C HIS A 11 3.73 11.28 2.83
N THR A 12 4.05 12.52 2.47
CA THR A 12 3.15 13.37 1.69
C THR A 12 3.45 13.18 0.22
N VAL A 13 2.51 12.59 -0.52
CA VAL A 13 2.65 12.25 -1.94
C VAL A 13 1.40 12.73 -2.68
N GLN A 14 1.58 13.46 -3.79
CA GLN A 14 0.47 14.06 -4.56
C GLN A 14 -0.52 14.89 -3.69
N GLY A 15 -0.02 15.55 -2.64
CA GLY A 15 -0.84 16.34 -1.71
C GLY A 15 -1.65 15.50 -0.70
N LYS A 16 -1.46 14.18 -0.67
CA LYS A 16 -2.08 13.26 0.29
C LYS A 16 -1.05 12.75 1.28
N GLU A 17 -1.38 12.79 2.57
CA GLU A 17 -0.59 12.12 3.60
C GLU A 17 -0.94 10.64 3.65
N ILE A 18 0.09 9.80 3.56
CA ILE A 18 -0.04 8.34 3.63
C ILE A 18 0.76 7.84 4.81
N GLU A 19 0.09 7.13 5.70
CA GLU A 19 0.73 6.42 6.81
C GLU A 19 1.24 5.06 6.33
N VAL A 20 2.53 4.80 6.56
CA VAL A 20 3.20 3.60 6.12
C VAL A 20 3.77 2.85 7.32
N PHE A 21 3.46 1.55 7.39
CA PHE A 21 3.90 0.67 8.46
C PHE A 21 5.07 -0.16 7.96
N ARG A 22 6.28 0.10 8.48
CA ARG A 22 7.43 -0.74 8.21
C ARG A 22 7.22 -2.09 8.91
N ILE A 23 7.20 -3.18 8.16
CA ILE A 23 7.13 -4.54 8.71
C ILE A 23 8.50 -5.23 8.58
N PRO A 24 8.71 -6.39 9.25
CA PRO A 24 9.93 -7.14 9.08
C PRO A 24 10.22 -7.43 7.61
N ASN A 25 11.51 -7.48 7.28
CA ASN A 25 11.99 -7.77 5.94
C ASN A 25 11.45 -9.12 5.44
N ASP A 26 11.49 -9.32 4.13
CA ASP A 26 11.24 -10.65 3.57
C ASP A 26 12.38 -11.63 3.91
N THR A 27 12.25 -12.88 3.46
CA THR A 27 13.26 -13.93 3.67
C THR A 27 14.63 -13.56 3.09
N ASN A 28 14.66 -12.72 2.05
CA ASN A 28 15.88 -12.29 1.36
C ASN A 28 16.44 -10.99 1.94
N GLY A 29 15.86 -10.47 3.03
CA GLY A 29 16.30 -9.23 3.67
C GLY A 29 15.76 -7.96 3.01
N ASN A 30 14.89 -8.05 2.01
CA ASN A 30 14.32 -6.89 1.36
C ASN A 30 13.36 -6.15 2.30
N PRO A 31 13.46 -4.82 2.38
CA PRO A 31 12.49 -3.97 3.05
C PRO A 31 11.05 -4.21 2.64
N ARG A 32 10.13 -4.21 3.62
CA ARG A 32 8.70 -4.33 3.37
C ARG A 32 7.90 -3.31 4.15
N TYR A 33 6.87 -2.80 3.49
CA TYR A 33 6.00 -1.75 3.98
C TYR A 33 4.55 -2.13 3.73
N VAL A 34 3.68 -1.81 4.67
CA VAL A 34 2.24 -2.02 4.54
C VAL A 34 1.54 -0.67 4.59
N VAL A 35 0.61 -0.47 3.65
CA VAL A 35 -0.22 0.73 3.52
C VAL A 35 -1.68 0.31 3.52
N HIS A 36 -2.55 1.09 4.16
CA HIS A 36 -3.98 0.79 4.13
C HIS A 36 -4.56 1.10 2.75
N PHE A 37 -5.39 0.21 2.19
CA PHE A 37 -5.84 0.33 0.79
C PHE A 37 -6.64 1.62 0.51
N LYS A 38 -7.35 2.14 1.52
CA LYS A 38 -8.06 3.43 1.41
C LYS A 38 -7.11 4.63 1.23
N ASP A 39 -5.91 4.56 1.78
CA ASP A 39 -4.91 5.63 1.64
C ASP A 39 -4.36 5.68 0.22
N LEU A 40 -4.48 4.59 -0.53
CA LEU A 40 -4.19 4.55 -1.97
C LEU A 40 -5.39 4.97 -2.84
N GLY A 41 -6.55 5.26 -2.24
CA GLY A 41 -7.77 5.59 -2.99
C GLY A 41 -8.53 4.36 -3.53
N VAL A 42 -8.14 3.15 -3.10
CA VAL A 42 -8.81 1.91 -3.52
C VAL A 42 -10.12 1.75 -2.75
N SER A 43 -11.21 1.46 -3.47
CA SER A 43 -12.52 1.18 -2.86
C SER A 43 -12.54 -0.20 -2.20
N LEU A 44 -13.44 -0.42 -1.23
CA LEU A 44 -13.58 -1.74 -0.59
C LEU A 44 -13.98 -2.83 -1.61
N TRP A 45 -14.80 -2.49 -2.60
CA TRP A 45 -15.23 -3.40 -3.66
C TRP A 45 -14.09 -3.84 -4.57
N ASP A 46 -13.15 -2.93 -4.83
CA ASP A 46 -11.98 -3.21 -5.66
C ASP A 46 -10.87 -3.94 -4.89
N TYR A 47 -10.84 -3.79 -3.57
CA TYR A 47 -9.79 -4.36 -2.71
C TYR A 47 -9.66 -5.88 -2.84
N ASP A 48 -10.77 -6.59 -3.04
CA ASP A 48 -10.73 -8.04 -3.22
C ASP A 48 -10.05 -8.46 -4.52
N ASN A 49 -10.09 -7.62 -5.54
CA ASN A 49 -9.45 -7.83 -6.84
C ASN A 49 -8.22 -6.96 -7.07
N ILE A 50 -7.63 -6.41 -6.00
CA ILE A 50 -6.56 -5.41 -6.09
C ILE A 50 -5.34 -5.91 -6.88
N ASN A 51 -4.99 -7.19 -6.77
CA ASN A 51 -3.86 -7.77 -7.52
C ASN A 51 -4.11 -7.75 -9.04
N LYS A 52 -5.36 -7.91 -9.48
CA LYS A 52 -5.73 -7.91 -10.91
C LYS A 52 -5.93 -6.51 -11.45
N LEU A 53 -6.48 -5.62 -10.63
CA LEU A 53 -6.83 -4.26 -11.04
C LEU A 53 -5.63 -3.33 -11.07
N PHE A 54 -4.68 -3.48 -10.14
CA PHE A 54 -3.57 -2.55 -9.96
C PHE A 54 -2.20 -3.25 -9.88
N GLY A 55 -2.15 -4.58 -9.99
CA GLY A 55 -0.89 -5.34 -9.84
C GLY A 55 -0.34 -5.40 -8.41
N PHE A 56 -1.05 -4.84 -7.43
CA PHE A 56 -0.60 -4.72 -6.05
C PHE A 56 -0.79 -6.01 -5.26
N LYS A 57 0.13 -6.31 -4.32
CA LYS A 57 0.02 -7.47 -3.44
C LYS A 57 -0.89 -7.19 -2.25
N LYS A 58 -2.03 -7.89 -2.20
CA LYS A 58 -2.97 -7.82 -1.06
C LYS A 58 -2.30 -8.25 0.26
N TYR A 59 -2.53 -7.49 1.33
CA TYR A 59 -2.09 -7.78 2.68
C TYR A 59 -3.28 -7.86 3.65
N THR A 60 -3.53 -9.04 4.19
CA THR A 60 -4.64 -9.28 5.13
C THR A 60 -4.08 -9.77 6.46
N ALA A 61 -4.14 -8.94 7.49
CA ALA A 61 -3.65 -9.30 8.82
C ALA A 61 -4.63 -8.84 9.90
N LYS A 62 -4.84 -9.68 10.92
CA LYS A 62 -5.79 -9.37 12.01
C LYS A 62 -5.53 -8.03 12.70
N TRP A 63 -4.26 -7.60 12.79
CA TRP A 63 -3.87 -6.36 13.44
C TRP A 63 -4.00 -5.12 12.55
N PHE A 64 -4.10 -5.30 11.23
CA PHE A 64 -4.07 -4.21 10.25
C PHE A 64 -5.40 -4.09 9.47
N GLY A 65 -6.14 -5.19 9.37
CA GLY A 65 -7.27 -5.31 8.47
C GLY A 65 -6.81 -5.51 7.03
N GLY A 66 -7.26 -4.63 6.14
CA GLY A 66 -6.92 -4.66 4.73
C GLY A 66 -5.80 -3.67 4.39
N GLY A 67 -4.77 -4.16 3.73
CA GLY A 67 -3.70 -3.32 3.21
C GLY A 67 -3.11 -3.84 1.92
N VAL A 68 -2.08 -3.14 1.48
CA VAL A 68 -1.19 -3.49 0.39
C VAL A 68 0.22 -3.59 0.95
N VAL A 69 0.94 -4.63 0.56
CA VAL A 69 2.35 -4.79 0.93
C VAL A 69 3.26 -4.45 -0.24
N PHE A 70 4.19 -3.55 0.00
CA PHE A 70 5.24 -3.17 -0.94
C PHE A 70 6.58 -3.66 -0.47
N GLN A 71 7.40 -4.13 -1.40
CA GLN A 71 8.82 -4.34 -1.19
C GLN A 71 9.56 -3.20 -1.87
N SER A 72 10.22 -2.33 -1.11
CA SER A 72 10.81 -1.11 -1.68
C SER A 72 11.95 -0.54 -0.84
N PHE A 73 12.98 -0.03 -1.50
CA PHE A 73 14.05 0.73 -0.87
C PHE A 73 13.79 2.24 -0.87
N ASN A 74 12.86 2.71 -1.70
CA ASN A 74 12.40 4.10 -1.77
C ASN A 74 10.88 4.13 -1.75
N ILE A 75 10.33 4.21 -0.54
CA ILE A 75 8.89 4.11 -0.33
C ILE A 75 8.12 5.31 -0.90
N ALA A 76 8.69 6.52 -0.87
CA ALA A 76 8.02 7.72 -1.36
C ALA A 76 7.73 7.61 -2.87
N GLU A 77 8.73 7.21 -3.64
CA GLU A 77 8.59 6.95 -5.09
C GLU A 77 7.63 5.79 -5.36
N THR A 78 7.66 4.74 -4.53
CA THR A 78 6.73 3.60 -4.66
C THR A 78 5.28 4.02 -4.41
N LEU A 79 5.05 4.91 -3.44
CA LEU A 79 3.73 5.47 -3.16
C LEU A 79 3.25 6.35 -4.31
N GLU A 80 4.13 7.15 -4.90
CA GLU A 80 3.80 8.00 -6.04
C GLU A 80 3.34 7.17 -7.23
N HIS A 81 4.08 6.12 -7.57
CA HIS A 81 3.69 5.17 -8.59
C HIS A 81 2.38 4.44 -8.24
N ALA A 82 2.20 4.04 -6.98
CA ALA A 82 0.97 3.36 -6.56
C ALA A 82 -0.26 4.26 -6.71
N LEU A 83 -0.15 5.54 -6.35
CA LEU A 83 -1.23 6.51 -6.51
C LEU A 83 -1.53 6.80 -7.98
N SER A 84 -0.51 6.91 -8.85
CA SER A 84 -0.74 7.12 -10.29
C SER A 84 -1.50 5.96 -10.92
N GLU A 85 -1.11 4.71 -10.62
CA GLU A 85 -1.78 3.49 -11.11
C GLU A 85 -3.25 3.44 -10.68
N VAL A 86 -3.54 3.76 -9.41
CA VAL A 86 -4.92 3.77 -8.92
C VAL A 86 -5.74 4.87 -9.61
N ASN A 87 -5.19 6.07 -9.74
CA ASN A 87 -5.87 7.19 -10.38
C ASN A 87 -6.17 6.89 -11.85
N GLU A 88 -5.22 6.30 -12.58
CA GLU A 88 -5.41 5.90 -13.97
C GLU A 88 -6.51 4.84 -14.11
N ALA A 89 -6.45 3.77 -13.31
CA ALA A 89 -7.45 2.71 -13.33
C ALA A 89 -8.86 3.21 -12.95
N VAL A 90 -8.96 4.16 -12.01
CA VAL A 90 -10.25 4.79 -11.66
C VAL A 90 -10.77 5.65 -12.81
N ASN A 91 -9.92 6.44 -13.46
CA ASN A 91 -10.31 7.28 -14.59
C ASN A 91 -10.78 6.46 -15.80
N LEU A 92 -10.17 5.29 -16.05
CA LEU A 92 -10.61 4.38 -17.11
C LEU A 92 -12.00 3.78 -16.86
N LYS A 93 -12.39 3.55 -15.60
CA LYS A 93 -13.73 3.03 -15.25
C LYS A 93 -14.86 4.05 -15.43
N GLN A 94 -14.54 5.34 -15.53
CA GLN A 94 -15.53 6.41 -15.68
C GLN A 94 -15.84 6.77 -17.15
N LYS A 95 -15.07 6.23 -18.09
CA LYS A 95 -15.32 6.35 -19.53
C LYS A 95 -16.23 5.22 -20.02
#